data_AF-A0A1F4CAX2-F1
#
_entry.id   AF-A0A1F4CAX2-F1
#
_cell.length_a   1.000
_cell.length_b   1.000
_cell.length_c   1.000
_cell.angle_alpha   90.00
_cell.angle_beta   90.00
_cell.angle_gamma   90.00
#
_symmetry.space_group_name_H-M   'P 1'
#
loop_
_entity.id
_entity.type
_entity.pdbx_description
1 polymer ?
#
loop_
_entity_poly.entity_id
_entity_poly.type
_entity_poly.pdbx_seq_one_letter_code
_entity_poly.pdbx_strand_id
1 'polypeptide(L)'
;MNDNERCIGCRLCQQACPYSNFELGAESLAGEAYSVISFNFFERDTQPQWTDKSSMIPGGTASGAETAKMAGATIPALNQYASEEVKAIRKAGVVEKCNLCYQRVSNGMQPVCVEACPAKARIFGDQDDPNSEISKVLKANKSFRLQEDKGTRPNVHYIGKYSARA
;
A
#
# COMPACT_ATOMS: atom_id res chain seq x y z
N MET A 1 1.99 -8.68 -11.63
CA MET A 1 1.63 -8.45 -10.20
C MET A 1 1.87 -9.74 -9.40
N ASN A 2 1.57 -9.82 -8.09
CA ASN A 2 1.59 -11.13 -7.42
C ASN A 2 0.50 -12.02 -8.05
N ASP A 3 0.88 -13.24 -8.43
CA ASP A 3 -0.04 -14.21 -9.00
C ASP A 3 -0.64 -15.05 -7.87
N ASN A 4 -1.91 -14.77 -7.54
CA ASN A 4 -2.62 -15.43 -6.44
C ASN A 4 -2.97 -16.90 -6.72
N GLU A 5 -2.85 -17.37 -7.96
CA GLU A 5 -3.03 -18.79 -8.33
C GLU A 5 -1.74 -19.58 -8.11
N ARG A 6 -0.58 -18.93 -8.24
CA ARG A 6 0.74 -19.54 -8.00
C ARG A 6 1.24 -19.39 -6.57
N CYS A 7 0.65 -18.49 -5.79
CA CYS A 7 1.06 -18.27 -4.41
C CYS A 7 0.66 -19.44 -3.51
N ILE A 8 1.64 -20.18 -3.00
CA ILE A 8 1.44 -21.31 -2.07
C ILE A 8 1.40 -20.88 -0.58
N GLY A 9 1.47 -19.59 -0.31
CA GLY A 9 1.44 -19.07 1.06
C GLY A 9 2.67 -19.36 1.93
N CYS A 10 3.81 -19.75 1.33
CA CYS A 10 5.05 -20.02 2.08
C CYS A 10 5.73 -18.76 2.63
N ARG A 11 5.37 -17.58 2.12
CA ARG A 11 5.86 -16.26 2.53
C ARG A 11 7.36 -16.02 2.35
N LEU A 12 8.11 -16.92 1.70
CA LEU A 12 9.56 -16.74 1.46
C LEU A 12 9.90 -15.45 0.71
N CYS A 13 8.99 -14.92 -0.10
CA CYS A 13 9.15 -13.62 -0.73
C CYS A 13 9.23 -12.45 0.26
N GLN A 14 8.55 -12.53 1.42
CA GLN A 14 8.66 -11.53 2.49
C GLN A 14 10.07 -11.50 3.08
N GLN A 15 10.76 -12.64 3.13
CA GLN A 15 12.13 -12.74 3.66
C GLN A 15 13.19 -12.42 2.60
N ALA A 16 12.95 -12.81 1.34
CA ALA A 16 13.90 -12.59 0.25
C ALA A 16 13.95 -11.13 -0.22
N CYS A 17 12.88 -10.36 0.01
CA CYS A 17 12.82 -8.96 -0.40
C CYS A 17 13.63 -8.08 0.57
N PRO A 18 14.60 -7.27 0.11
CA PRO A 18 15.38 -6.39 0.98
C PRO A 18 14.54 -5.27 1.62
N TYR A 19 13.35 -5.03 1.08
CA TYR A 19 12.38 -4.04 1.57
C TYR A 19 11.30 -4.66 2.44
N SER A 20 11.41 -5.95 2.78
CA SER A 20 10.37 -6.63 3.53
C SER A 20 10.91 -7.48 4.66
N ASN A 21 10.12 -7.53 5.73
CA ASN A 21 10.29 -8.42 6.87
C ASN A 21 8.92 -8.99 7.24
N PHE A 22 8.91 -10.14 7.91
CA PHE A 22 7.66 -10.78 8.37
C PHE A 22 6.92 -9.91 9.38
N GLU A 23 7.67 -9.24 10.25
CA GLU A 23 7.20 -8.37 11.31
C GLU A 23 8.10 -7.13 11.37
N LEU A 24 7.55 -6.01 11.83
CA LEU A 24 8.29 -4.78 12.08
C LEU A 24 8.55 -4.69 13.59
N GLY A 25 9.83 -4.59 13.98
CA GLY A 25 10.23 -4.33 15.37
C GLY A 25 10.60 -2.87 15.61
N ALA A 26 11.23 -2.59 16.75
CA ALA A 26 11.63 -1.24 17.15
C ALA A 26 12.60 -0.59 16.14
N GLU A 27 13.41 -1.41 15.48
CA GLU A 27 14.33 -1.03 14.40
C GLU A 27 13.63 -0.36 13.20
N SER A 28 12.33 -0.64 12.96
CA SER A 28 11.59 0.05 11.91
C SER A 28 11.34 1.53 12.24
N LEU A 29 11.31 1.89 13.53
CA LEU A 29 11.13 3.28 13.97
C LEU A 29 12.37 4.14 13.68
N ALA A 30 13.54 3.49 13.61
CA ALA A 30 14.80 4.11 13.21
C ALA A 30 15.00 4.09 11.67
N GLY A 31 14.08 3.49 10.92
CA GLY A 31 14.23 3.31 9.47
C GLY A 31 15.26 2.24 9.09
N GLU A 32 15.55 1.29 9.97
CA GLU A 32 16.51 0.21 9.71
C GLU A 32 15.82 -1.03 9.12
N ALA A 33 14.53 -1.24 9.44
CA ALA A 33 13.72 -2.32 8.90
C ALA A 33 12.47 -1.80 8.17
N TYR A 34 12.06 -2.54 7.14
CA TYR A 34 10.94 -2.21 6.26
C TYR A 34 10.05 -3.43 6.04
N SER A 35 8.77 -3.20 5.74
CA SER A 35 7.84 -4.25 5.32
C SER A 35 6.91 -3.73 4.23
N VAL A 36 7.09 -4.22 3.01
CA VAL A 36 6.29 -3.84 1.83
C VAL A 36 5.47 -4.99 1.26
N ILE A 37 5.67 -6.21 1.77
CA ILE A 37 4.89 -7.39 1.41
C ILE A 37 4.15 -7.85 2.66
N SER A 38 2.82 -7.84 2.62
CA SER A 38 1.94 -8.35 3.67
C SER A 38 1.46 -9.76 3.34
N PHE A 39 0.90 -10.45 4.32
CA PHE A 39 0.31 -11.77 4.14
C PHE A 39 -1.11 -11.82 4.68
N ASN A 40 -2.04 -12.27 3.84
CA ASN A 40 -3.39 -12.58 4.27
C ASN A 40 -3.39 -13.98 4.86
N PHE A 41 -3.49 -14.10 6.17
CA PHE A 41 -3.43 -15.40 6.84
C PHE A 41 -4.58 -16.32 6.44
N PHE A 42 -4.30 -17.62 6.42
CA PHE A 42 -5.32 -18.66 6.23
C PHE A 42 -6.41 -18.53 7.30
N GLU A 43 -7.65 -18.83 6.90
CA GLU A 43 -8.81 -18.95 7.81
C GLU A 43 -9.10 -17.69 8.65
N ARG A 44 -8.52 -16.55 8.30
CA ARG A 44 -8.81 -15.25 8.91
C ARG A 44 -9.59 -14.38 7.93
N ASP A 45 -10.47 -13.54 8.49
CA ASP A 45 -10.99 -12.38 7.77
C ASP A 45 -9.78 -11.54 7.32
N THR A 46 -9.69 -11.29 6.02
CA THR A 46 -8.58 -10.50 5.45
C THR A 46 -8.75 -9.01 5.73
N GLN A 47 -9.90 -8.61 6.29
CA GLN A 47 -10.26 -7.22 6.56
C GLN A 47 -11.03 -7.09 7.90
N PRO A 48 -10.45 -7.57 9.02
CA PRO A 48 -11.16 -7.72 10.30
C PRO A 48 -11.64 -6.40 10.88
N GLN A 49 -11.02 -5.29 10.50
CA GLN A 49 -11.41 -3.95 10.95
C GLN A 49 -12.86 -3.59 10.59
N TRP A 50 -13.39 -4.09 9.47
CA TRP A 50 -14.73 -3.72 8.99
C TRP A 50 -15.85 -4.56 9.63
N THR A 51 -15.49 -5.68 10.24
CA THR A 51 -16.39 -6.53 11.03
C THR A 51 -16.26 -6.25 12.53
N ASP A 52 -15.22 -5.51 12.93
CA ASP A 52 -15.00 -5.09 14.31
C ASP A 52 -16.09 -4.14 14.81
N LYS A 53 -16.60 -4.46 16.00
CA LYS A 53 -17.63 -3.70 16.72
C LYS A 53 -17.05 -2.85 17.84
N SER A 54 -15.74 -2.92 18.07
CA SER A 54 -15.07 -2.11 19.08
C SER A 54 -15.01 -0.65 18.65
N SER A 55 -15.24 0.26 19.59
CA SER A 55 -15.01 1.69 19.43
C SER A 55 -13.79 2.08 20.25
N MET A 56 -12.93 2.94 19.70
CA MET A 56 -11.74 3.43 20.41
C MET A 56 -12.13 4.30 21.61
N ILE A 57 -13.15 5.14 21.45
CA ILE A 57 -13.76 5.94 22.51
C ILE A 57 -15.25 5.61 22.52
N PRO A 58 -15.78 4.91 23.54
CA PRO A 58 -17.20 4.59 23.64
C PRO A 58 -18.07 5.85 23.53
N GLY A 59 -18.97 5.88 22.54
CA GLY A 59 -19.83 7.03 22.24
C GLY A 59 -19.14 8.21 21.54
N GLY A 60 -17.81 8.16 21.33
CA GLY A 60 -17.03 9.21 20.66
C GLY A 60 -16.51 8.84 19.26
N THR A 61 -16.21 7.56 19.02
CA THR A 61 -15.75 7.06 17.71
C THR A 61 -16.62 5.92 17.23
N ALA A 62 -16.93 5.88 15.93
CA ALA A 62 -17.59 4.74 15.30
C ALA A 62 -16.65 3.52 15.24
N SER A 63 -17.20 2.34 15.44
CA SER A 63 -16.58 1.07 15.09
C SER A 63 -16.49 0.90 13.57
N GLY A 64 -15.66 -0.03 13.11
CA GLY A 64 -15.60 -0.34 11.68
C GLY A 64 -16.90 -0.93 11.15
N ALA A 65 -17.60 -1.74 11.94
CA ALA A 65 -18.92 -2.29 11.59
C ALA A 65 -19.99 -1.19 11.45
N GLU A 66 -19.99 -0.18 12.34
CA GLU A 66 -20.89 0.97 12.24
C GLU A 66 -20.57 1.81 11.00
N THR A 67 -19.28 2.08 10.76
CA THR A 67 -18.84 2.83 9.58
C THR A 67 -19.23 2.13 8.29
N ALA A 68 -19.02 0.82 8.21
CA ALA A 68 -19.41 -0.03 7.08
C ALA A 68 -20.92 0.05 6.80
N LYS A 69 -21.73 -0.08 7.85
CA LYS A 69 -23.19 0.01 7.77
C LYS A 69 -23.65 1.40 7.31
N MET A 70 -23.08 2.46 7.87
CA MET A 70 -23.43 3.85 7.54
C MET A 70 -23.04 4.22 6.10
N ALA A 71 -21.90 3.73 5.63
CA ALA A 71 -21.43 3.96 4.25
C ALA A 71 -22.26 3.21 3.20
N GLY A 72 -23.23 2.37 3.61
CA GLY A 72 -24.00 1.53 2.69
C GLY A 72 -23.13 0.50 1.96
N ALA A 73 -21.97 0.17 2.49
CA ALA A 73 -21.03 -0.73 1.85
C ALA A 73 -21.50 -2.18 2.02
N THR A 74 -21.99 -2.80 0.93
CA THR A 74 -22.41 -4.21 0.93
C THR A 74 -21.26 -5.14 1.30
N ILE A 75 -20.03 -4.75 0.91
CA ILE A 75 -18.76 -5.33 1.31
C ILE A 75 -17.76 -4.15 1.41
N PRO A 76 -17.38 -3.69 2.61
CA PRO A 76 -16.46 -2.55 2.79
C PRO A 76 -15.07 -2.73 2.15
N ALA A 77 -14.72 -3.99 1.85
CA ALA A 77 -13.48 -4.40 1.23
C ALA A 77 -13.54 -4.54 -0.30
N LEU A 78 -14.70 -4.29 -0.93
CA LEU A 78 -14.88 -4.52 -2.35
C LEU A 78 -14.06 -3.51 -3.16
N ASN A 79 -13.12 -3.99 -3.95
CA ASN A 79 -12.60 -3.20 -5.05
C ASN A 79 -13.73 -3.02 -6.10
N GLN A 80 -14.22 -1.80 -6.23
CA GLN A 80 -15.31 -1.42 -7.13
C GLN A 80 -14.85 -1.20 -8.58
N TYR A 81 -13.55 -1.21 -8.84
CA TYR A 81 -13.00 -0.91 -10.16
C TYR A 81 -12.80 -2.17 -11.00
N ALA A 82 -13.18 -2.08 -12.27
CA ALA A 82 -12.95 -3.14 -13.25
C ALA A 82 -11.44 -3.30 -13.48
N SER A 83 -10.91 -4.49 -13.23
CA SER A 83 -9.54 -4.82 -13.60
C SER A 83 -9.40 -6.32 -13.81
N GLU A 84 -8.59 -6.73 -14.78
CA GLU A 84 -8.39 -8.15 -15.10
C GLU A 84 -7.63 -8.88 -13.99
N GLU A 85 -6.62 -8.24 -13.40
CA GLU A 85 -5.73 -8.86 -12.43
C GLU A 85 -6.16 -8.67 -10.95
N VAL A 86 -6.82 -7.56 -10.58
CA VAL A 86 -7.20 -7.29 -9.18
C VAL A 86 -8.66 -7.70 -8.94
N LYS A 87 -8.85 -8.83 -8.27
CA LYS A 87 -10.17 -9.30 -7.86
C LYS A 87 -10.83 -8.35 -6.86
N ALA A 88 -12.16 -8.38 -6.84
CA ALA A 88 -12.96 -7.50 -5.99
C ALA A 88 -12.77 -7.77 -4.49
N ILE A 89 -12.54 -9.04 -4.13
CA ILE A 89 -12.32 -9.50 -2.75
C ILE A 89 -10.93 -10.12 -2.65
N ARG A 90 -10.23 -9.81 -1.55
CA ARG A 90 -8.89 -10.33 -1.25
C ARG A 90 -8.94 -11.79 -0.82
N LYS A 91 -8.05 -12.62 -1.39
CA LYS A 91 -7.94 -14.05 -1.09
C LYS A 91 -7.14 -14.26 0.20
N ALA A 92 -7.56 -15.19 1.06
CA ALA A 92 -6.77 -15.64 2.19
C ALA A 92 -5.65 -16.60 1.72
N GLY A 93 -4.59 -16.74 2.50
CA GLY A 93 -3.48 -17.64 2.20
C GLY A 93 -2.49 -17.13 1.13
N VAL A 94 -2.59 -15.86 0.72
CA VAL A 94 -1.70 -15.25 -0.28
C VAL A 94 -1.04 -13.99 0.24
N VAL A 95 0.12 -13.66 -0.33
CA VAL A 95 0.79 -12.39 -0.07
C VAL A 95 0.15 -11.25 -0.85
N GLU A 96 0.28 -10.04 -0.33
CA GLU A 96 -0.11 -8.82 -1.00
C GLU A 96 1.01 -7.79 -0.92
N LYS A 97 0.97 -6.83 -1.84
CA LYS A 97 1.85 -5.66 -1.82
C LYS A 97 1.16 -4.51 -2.50
N CYS A 98 1.67 -3.30 -2.30
CA CYS A 98 1.28 -2.16 -3.13
C CYS A 98 1.50 -2.50 -4.61
N ASN A 99 0.46 -2.31 -5.40
CA ASN A 99 0.44 -2.47 -6.85
C ASN A 99 0.24 -1.12 -7.58
N LEU A 100 0.50 -0.01 -6.88
CA LEU A 100 0.28 1.35 -7.38
C LEU A 100 -1.17 1.59 -7.83
N CYS A 101 -2.11 0.93 -7.16
CA CYS A 101 -3.54 0.99 -7.47
C CYS A 101 -3.82 0.68 -8.95
N TYR A 102 -3.23 -0.39 -9.49
CA TYR A 102 -3.46 -0.84 -10.87
C TYR A 102 -4.93 -0.75 -11.28
N GLN A 103 -5.84 -1.24 -10.43
CA GLN A 103 -7.28 -1.21 -10.65
C GLN A 103 -7.87 0.19 -10.85
N ARG A 104 -7.25 1.24 -10.32
CA ARG A 104 -7.68 2.64 -10.49
C ARG A 104 -7.02 3.26 -11.71
N VAL A 105 -5.72 3.05 -11.85
CA VAL A 105 -4.93 3.59 -12.97
C VAL A 105 -5.43 3.03 -14.31
N SER A 106 -5.80 1.75 -14.37
CA SER A 106 -6.42 1.15 -15.57
C SER A 106 -7.77 1.77 -15.94
N ASN A 107 -8.41 2.48 -15.02
CA ASN A 107 -9.67 3.20 -15.22
C ASN A 107 -9.46 4.72 -15.32
N GLY A 108 -8.23 5.18 -15.58
CA GLY A 108 -7.92 6.60 -15.75
C GLY A 108 -7.94 7.42 -14.45
N MET A 109 -7.95 6.77 -13.29
CA MET A 109 -7.94 7.43 -11.99
C MET A 109 -6.53 7.43 -11.37
N GLN A 110 -6.27 8.35 -10.44
CA GLN A 110 -5.02 8.37 -9.69
C GLN A 110 -5.04 7.32 -8.57
N PRO A 111 -3.86 6.86 -8.09
CA PRO A 111 -3.80 6.00 -6.91
C PRO A 111 -4.48 6.66 -5.71
N VAL A 112 -5.22 5.88 -4.92
CA VAL A 112 -6.00 6.43 -3.78
C VAL A 112 -5.11 7.16 -2.78
N CYS A 113 -3.88 6.70 -2.60
CA CYS A 113 -2.93 7.31 -1.68
C CYS A 113 -2.47 8.70 -2.17
N VAL A 114 -2.46 8.94 -3.49
CA VAL A 114 -2.16 10.25 -4.08
C VAL A 114 -3.35 11.18 -3.89
N GLU A 115 -4.55 10.75 -4.29
CA GLU A 115 -5.77 11.57 -4.19
C GLU A 115 -6.14 11.91 -2.74
N ALA A 116 -6.02 10.96 -1.82
CA ALA A 116 -6.44 11.14 -0.43
C ALA A 116 -5.47 11.99 0.39
N CYS A 117 -4.29 12.34 -0.13
CA CYS A 117 -3.28 13.09 0.63
C CYS A 117 -3.57 14.59 0.58
N PRO A 118 -4.03 15.23 1.67
CA PRO A 118 -4.33 16.67 1.66
C PRO A 118 -3.07 17.52 1.47
N ALA A 119 -1.92 17.02 1.93
CA ALA A 119 -0.63 17.68 1.79
C ALA A 119 0.00 17.53 0.40
N LYS A 120 -0.60 16.73 -0.50
CA LYS A 120 -0.04 16.42 -1.83
C LYS A 120 1.41 15.90 -1.77
N ALA A 121 1.73 15.12 -0.74
CA ALA A 121 3.08 14.61 -0.52
C ALA A 121 3.51 13.52 -1.52
N ARG A 122 2.56 12.95 -2.27
CA ARG A 122 2.79 11.87 -3.23
C ARG A 122 2.43 12.35 -4.63
N ILE A 123 3.34 12.13 -5.57
CA ILE A 123 3.15 12.41 -6.99
C ILE A 123 3.28 11.08 -7.73
N PHE A 124 2.35 10.81 -8.65
CA PHE A 124 2.32 9.59 -9.44
C PHE A 124 2.13 9.93 -10.91
N GLY A 125 2.86 9.23 -11.77
CA GLY A 125 2.80 9.42 -13.21
C GLY A 125 3.86 8.60 -13.92
N ASP A 126 3.89 8.76 -15.24
CA ASP A 126 4.90 8.16 -16.11
C ASP A 126 6.24 8.89 -15.96
N GLN A 127 7.30 8.16 -15.60
CA GLN A 127 8.65 8.72 -15.44
C GLN A 127 9.39 8.85 -16.78
N ASP A 128 8.91 8.17 -17.83
CA ASP A 128 9.49 8.22 -19.16
C ASP A 128 8.91 9.38 -19.98
N ASP A 129 7.71 9.88 -19.62
CA ASP A 129 7.14 11.11 -20.21
C ASP A 129 7.81 12.35 -19.59
N PRO A 130 8.58 13.15 -20.35
CA PRO A 130 9.23 14.36 -19.83
C PRO A 130 8.22 15.47 -19.46
N ASN A 131 6.98 15.39 -19.94
CA ASN A 131 5.94 16.37 -19.64
C ASN A 131 5.17 16.04 -18.35
N SER A 132 5.30 14.83 -17.82
CA SER A 132 4.63 14.42 -16.59
C SER A 132 5.12 15.24 -15.40
N GLU A 133 4.24 15.39 -14.40
CA GLU A 133 4.57 16.12 -13.17
C GLU A 133 5.75 15.47 -12.43
N ILE A 134 5.76 14.13 -12.35
CA ILE A 134 6.83 13.40 -11.67
C ILE A 134 8.19 13.61 -12.36
N SER A 135 8.26 13.57 -13.69
CA SER A 135 9.51 13.80 -14.43
C SER A 135 10.06 15.20 -14.20
N LYS A 136 9.19 16.22 -14.20
CA LYS A 136 9.58 17.60 -13.89
C LYS A 136 10.11 17.74 -12.47
N VAL A 137 9.44 17.12 -11.50
CA VAL A 137 9.83 17.17 -10.09
C VAL A 137 11.15 16.44 -9.84
N LEU A 138 11.37 15.26 -10.45
CA LEU A 138 12.63 14.52 -10.35
C LEU A 138 13.80 15.26 -11.01
N LYS A 139 13.54 16.03 -12.07
CA LYS A 139 14.57 16.85 -12.73
C LYS A 139 14.93 18.10 -11.92
N ALA A 140 13.96 18.67 -11.20
CA ALA A 140 14.14 19.88 -10.41
C ALA A 140 14.73 19.62 -9.01
N ASN A 141 14.58 18.40 -8.46
CA ASN A 141 14.95 18.09 -7.09
C ASN A 141 15.96 16.95 -7.01
N LYS A 142 16.83 16.99 -5.99
CA LYS A 142 17.60 15.81 -5.61
C LYS A 142 16.64 14.79 -4.99
N SER A 143 16.55 13.63 -5.63
CA SER A 143 15.83 12.47 -5.09
C SER A 143 16.81 11.37 -4.73
N PHE A 144 16.36 10.44 -3.90
CA PHE A 144 17.05 9.19 -3.62
C PHE A 144 16.06 8.04 -3.60
N ARG A 145 16.56 6.82 -3.77
CA ARG A 145 15.75 5.61 -3.62
C ARG A 145 16.14 4.85 -2.35
N LEU A 146 15.22 4.03 -1.88
CA LEU A 146 15.46 3.27 -0.66
C LEU A 146 16.45 2.13 -0.93
N GLN A 147 17.43 1.96 -0.04
CA GLN A 147 18.49 0.95 -0.10
C GLN A 147 19.13 0.81 -1.50
N GLU A 148 19.74 1.89 -1.99
CA GLU A 148 20.36 1.91 -3.33
C GLU A 148 21.51 0.90 -3.48
N ASP A 149 22.16 0.56 -2.37
CA ASP A 149 23.22 -0.45 -2.28
C ASP A 149 22.76 -1.85 -2.71
N LYS A 150 21.45 -2.14 -2.64
CA LYS A 150 20.88 -3.42 -3.08
C LYS A 150 20.74 -3.56 -4.59
N GLY A 151 20.94 -2.48 -5.35
CA GLY A 151 20.93 -2.52 -6.82
C GLY A 151 19.57 -2.87 -7.47
N THR A 152 18.48 -2.93 -6.70
CA THR A 152 17.15 -3.34 -7.18
C THR A 152 16.43 -2.27 -8.01
N ARG A 153 16.95 -1.03 -7.97
CA ARG A 153 16.45 0.15 -8.70
C ARG A 153 14.92 0.36 -8.54
N PRO A 154 14.40 0.61 -7.33
CA PRO A 154 12.97 0.83 -7.12
C PRO A 154 12.43 2.03 -7.94
N ASN A 155 11.14 2.02 -8.29
CA ASN A 155 10.50 3.13 -9.01
C ASN A 155 9.96 4.24 -8.10
N VAL A 156 10.06 4.07 -6.77
CA VAL A 156 9.63 5.09 -5.80
C VAL A 156 10.82 5.93 -5.40
N HIS A 157 10.71 7.24 -5.64
CA HIS A 157 11.71 8.24 -5.32
C HIS A 157 11.26 9.06 -4.12
N TYR A 158 12.20 9.35 -3.21
CA TYR A 158 12.00 10.20 -2.05
C TYR A 158 12.72 11.52 -2.24
N ILE A 159 12.08 12.62 -1.85
CA ILE A 159 12.62 13.98 -1.96
C ILE A 159 12.66 14.59 -0.56
N GLY A 160 13.80 15.18 -0.21
CA GLY A 160 14.07 15.70 1.13
C GLY A 160 14.41 14.61 2.15
N LYS A 161 14.80 15.01 3.36
CA LYS A 161 14.94 14.11 4.51
C LYS A 161 13.86 14.46 5.52
N TYR A 162 12.98 13.52 5.84
CA TYR A 162 12.05 13.69 6.94
C TYR A 162 12.77 13.36 8.25
N SER A 163 12.78 14.30 9.19
CA SER A 163 13.12 14.06 10.60
C SER A 163 11.88 14.40 11.41
N ALA A 164 11.33 13.42 12.13
CA ALA A 164 10.22 13.67 13.05
C ALA A 164 10.63 14.51 14.28
N ARG A 165 11.93 14.80 14.44
CA ARG A 165 12.53 15.46 15.61
C ARG A 165 13.64 16.45 15.23
N ALA A 166 13.51 17.15 14.12
CA ALA A 166 14.36 18.31 13.83
C ALA A 166 13.79 19.56 14.53
#